data_AF-A0AA51RCK9-F1
#
_entry.id   AF-A0AA51RCK9-F1
#
_cell.length_a   1.000
_cell.length_b   1.000
_cell.length_c   1.000
_cell.angle_alpha   90.00
_cell.angle_beta   90.00
_cell.angle_gamma   90.00
#
_symmetry.space_group_name_H-M   'P 1'
#
loop_
_entity.id
_entity.type
_entity.pdbx_description
1 polymer ?
#
loop_
_entity_poly.entity_id
_entity_poly.type
_entity_poly.pdbx_seq_one_letter_code
_entity_poly.pdbx_strand_id
1 'polypeptide(L)'
;MTKENYNPIPQPNEIDIREKEDAMGAYLMMFAALGAGLPLPVLNLVAAIIYYYINKGKSLFVRFHSLQSLLSQLPTSILNAVAVFWGARIVFLDYAFTDVFKGYLWLVGIANLIYIIFSIIGAVKARKGQMYYFLFFGRVSYQSVFKKKDIDTHKMVNQPPKM
;
A
#
# COMPACT_ATOMS: atom_id res chain seq x y z
N MET A 1 2.31 -24.51 -7.92
CA MET A 1 2.00 -23.27 -8.66
C MET A 1 2.28 -23.53 -10.13
N THR A 2 1.26 -23.84 -10.93
CA THR A 2 1.42 -23.98 -12.39
C THR A 2 1.39 -22.60 -13.04
N LYS A 3 2.36 -22.32 -13.93
CA LYS A 3 2.53 -21.02 -14.61
C LYS A 3 1.29 -20.59 -15.41
N GLU A 4 0.40 -21.51 -15.73
CA GLU A 4 -0.76 -21.28 -16.59
C GLU A 4 -1.82 -20.34 -16.00
N ASN A 5 -1.91 -20.25 -14.67
CA ASN A 5 -2.93 -19.48 -13.97
C ASN A 5 -2.55 -18.02 -13.69
N TYR A 6 -1.39 -17.56 -14.15
CA TYR A 6 -0.88 -16.22 -13.86
C TYR A 6 -0.55 -15.45 -15.14
N ASN A 7 -0.78 -14.13 -15.09
CA ASN A 7 -0.31 -13.21 -16.12
C ASN A 7 1.23 -13.12 -16.08
N PRO A 8 1.89 -12.92 -17.23
CA PRO A 8 3.35 -12.74 -17.27
C PRO A 8 3.76 -11.50 -16.48
N ILE A 9 4.96 -11.56 -15.91
CA ILE A 9 5.55 -10.43 -15.16
C ILE A 9 6.21 -9.50 -16.18
N PRO A 10 5.85 -8.20 -16.22
CA PRO A 10 6.46 -7.24 -17.13
C PRO A 10 7.94 -7.03 -16.81
N GLN A 11 8.77 -6.89 -17.84
CA GLN A 11 10.20 -6.65 -17.71
C GLN A 11 10.51 -5.15 -17.59
N PRO A 12 11.62 -4.75 -16.94
CA PRO A 12 11.94 -3.34 -16.71
C PRO A 12 11.97 -2.44 -17.96
N ASN A 13 12.36 -2.99 -19.10
CA ASN A 13 12.41 -2.32 -20.41
C ASN A 13 11.05 -2.21 -21.10
N GLU A 14 10.05 -2.99 -20.67
CA GLU A 14 8.69 -2.99 -21.21
C GLU A 14 7.76 -2.00 -20.50
N ILE A 15 8.18 -1.49 -19.34
CA ILE A 15 7.36 -0.60 -18.50
C ILE A 15 7.65 0.86 -18.87
N ASP A 16 6.59 1.60 -19.17
CA ASP A 16 6.68 3.02 -19.48
C ASP A 16 7.20 3.84 -18.30
N ILE A 17 7.85 4.98 -18.58
CA ILE A 17 8.38 5.86 -17.54
C ILE A 17 7.25 6.30 -16.60
N ARG A 18 6.07 6.64 -17.11
CA ARG A 18 4.93 7.10 -16.29
C ARG A 18 4.50 6.02 -15.29
N GLU A 19 4.46 4.77 -15.73
CA GLU A 19 4.10 3.64 -14.87
C GLU A 19 5.13 3.40 -13.78
N LYS A 20 6.42 3.58 -14.08
CA LYS A 20 7.48 3.56 -13.06
C LYS A 20 7.30 4.67 -12.03
N GLU A 21 6.87 5.87 -12.44
CA GLU A 21 6.61 6.97 -11.51
C GLU A 21 5.37 6.70 -10.64
N ASP A 22 4.29 6.19 -11.24
CA ASP A 22 3.07 5.82 -10.51
C ASP A 22 3.34 4.68 -9.50
N ALA A 23 4.11 3.66 -9.90
CA ALA A 23 4.49 2.58 -9.00
C ALA A 23 5.40 3.05 -7.85
N MET A 24 6.34 3.96 -8.14
CA MET A 24 7.18 4.61 -7.13
C MET A 24 6.34 5.46 -6.18
N GLY A 25 5.41 6.25 -6.72
CA GLY A 25 4.54 7.14 -5.96
C GLY A 25 3.76 6.43 -4.87
N ALA A 26 3.33 5.18 -5.11
CA ALA A 26 2.61 4.37 -4.12
C ALA A 26 3.33 4.27 -2.76
N TYR A 27 4.67 4.17 -2.76
CA TYR A 27 5.48 4.09 -1.55
C TYR A 27 5.82 5.45 -0.95
N LEU A 28 5.72 6.52 -1.74
CA LEU A 28 6.07 7.87 -1.30
C LEU A 28 4.87 8.66 -0.77
N MET A 29 3.63 8.19 -0.97
CA MET A 29 2.42 8.86 -0.50
C MET A 29 2.40 9.13 1.01
N MET A 30 3.06 8.28 1.81
CA MET A 30 3.18 8.49 3.25
C MET A 30 3.92 9.79 3.62
N PHE A 31 4.82 10.27 2.78
CA PHE A 31 5.54 11.54 3.00
C PHE A 31 4.69 12.76 2.65
N ALA A 32 3.76 12.63 1.70
CA ALA A 32 2.87 13.71 1.34
C ALA A 32 1.93 14.09 2.50
N ALA A 33 1.41 13.09 3.21
CA ALA A 33 0.55 13.31 4.37
C ALA A 33 1.32 13.85 5.60
N LEU A 34 2.61 13.52 5.76
CA LEU A 34 3.50 14.18 6.72
C LEU A 34 3.63 15.69 6.45
N GLY A 35 3.83 16.08 5.20
CA GLY A 35 3.95 17.50 4.80
C GLY A 35 2.66 18.31 4.99
N ALA A 36 1.49 17.65 5.03
CA ALA A 36 0.20 18.30 5.21
C ALA A 36 -0.18 18.59 6.68
N GLY A 37 0.65 18.19 7.66
CA GLY A 37 0.50 18.59 9.07
C GLY A 37 -0.68 17.95 9.83
N LEU A 38 -1.24 16.86 9.32
CA LEU A 38 -2.44 16.24 9.87
C LEU A 38 -2.13 15.01 10.76
N PRO A 39 -3.04 14.55 11.66
CA PRO A 39 -2.79 13.38 12.50
C PRO A 39 -2.47 12.12 11.69
N LEU A 40 -1.21 11.71 11.82
CA LEU A 40 -0.48 10.81 10.92
C LEU A 40 -1.05 9.40 10.68
N PRO A 41 -1.73 8.72 11.63
CA PRO A 41 -2.09 7.31 11.44
C PRO A 41 -3.20 7.09 10.40
N VAL A 42 -4.27 7.88 10.50
CA VAL A 42 -5.51 7.68 9.75
C VAL A 42 -5.32 8.17 8.32
N LEU A 43 -4.66 9.32 8.16
CA LEU A 43 -4.54 9.96 6.86
C LEU A 43 -3.52 9.30 5.95
N ASN A 44 -2.44 8.75 6.50
CA ASN A 44 -1.54 7.91 5.73
C ASN A 44 -2.32 6.72 5.13
N LEU A 45 -3.18 6.07 5.93
CA LEU A 45 -3.96 4.91 5.44
C LEU A 45 -4.97 5.33 4.38
N VAL A 46 -5.72 6.41 4.63
CA VAL A 46 -6.67 6.96 3.65
C VAL A 46 -5.96 7.33 2.34
N ALA A 47 -4.79 7.97 2.41
CA ALA A 47 -4.00 8.30 1.23
C ALA A 47 -3.58 7.05 0.45
N ALA A 48 -3.10 6.01 1.13
CA ALA A 48 -2.74 4.74 0.48
C ALA A 48 -3.94 4.03 -0.15
N ILE A 49 -5.10 4.07 0.51
CA ILE A 49 -6.37 3.53 -0.02
C ILE A 49 -6.75 4.28 -1.30
N ILE A 50 -6.84 5.61 -1.24
CA ILE A 50 -7.19 6.45 -2.39
C ILE A 50 -6.20 6.19 -3.54
N TYR A 51 -4.90 6.17 -3.23
CA TYR A 51 -3.86 5.92 -4.22
C TYR A 51 -4.03 4.56 -4.91
N TYR A 52 -4.32 3.51 -4.14
CA TYR A 52 -4.62 2.19 -4.69
C TYR A 52 -5.85 2.24 -5.62
N TYR A 53 -6.95 2.87 -5.20
CA TYR A 53 -8.17 2.90 -5.99
C TYR A 53 -8.06 3.73 -7.28
N ILE A 54 -7.25 4.79 -7.28
CA ILE A 54 -6.92 5.56 -8.49
C ILE A 54 -6.07 4.73 -9.46
N ASN A 55 -5.15 3.92 -8.93
CA ASN A 55 -4.16 3.20 -9.75
C ASN A 55 -4.53 1.73 -10.03
N LYS A 56 -5.57 1.17 -9.40
CA LYS A 56 -5.93 -0.26 -9.55
C LYS A 56 -6.34 -0.66 -10.98
N GLY A 57 -6.74 0.31 -11.80
CA GLY A 57 -7.14 0.11 -13.20
C GLY A 57 -6.01 0.25 -14.21
N LYS A 58 -4.80 0.63 -13.79
CA LYS A 58 -3.61 0.74 -14.65
C LYS A 58 -2.98 -0.65 -14.87
N SER A 59 -1.73 -0.71 -15.32
CA SER A 59 -1.05 -2.00 -15.51
C SER A 59 -0.94 -2.84 -14.24
N LEU A 60 -0.71 -4.13 -14.44
CA LEU A 60 -0.44 -5.09 -13.37
C LEU A 60 0.77 -4.67 -12.51
N PHE A 61 1.77 -4.02 -13.12
CA PHE A 61 2.93 -3.50 -12.40
C PHE A 61 2.54 -2.42 -11.39
N VAL A 62 1.84 -1.37 -11.86
CA VAL A 62 1.41 -0.27 -10.99
C VAL A 62 0.43 -0.78 -9.93
N ARG A 63 -0.51 -1.65 -10.31
CA ARG A 63 -1.48 -2.25 -9.39
C ARG A 63 -0.82 -3.08 -8.30
N PHE A 64 0.22 -3.85 -8.65
CA PHE A 64 1.00 -4.62 -7.68
C PHE A 64 1.68 -3.72 -6.66
N HIS A 65 2.43 -2.71 -7.12
CA HIS A 65 3.15 -1.83 -6.20
C HIS A 65 2.19 -1.00 -5.33
N SER A 66 1.06 -0.57 -5.89
CA SER A 66 0.01 0.13 -5.15
C SER A 66 -0.63 -0.74 -4.08
N LEU A 67 -0.94 -2.01 -4.40
CA LEU A 67 -1.51 -2.95 -3.43
C LEU A 67 -0.49 -3.33 -2.35
N GLN A 68 0.77 -3.60 -2.74
CA GLN A 68 1.83 -3.94 -1.80
C GLN A 68 2.05 -2.80 -0.80
N SER A 69 2.13 -1.56 -1.29
CA SER A 69 2.26 -0.39 -0.42
C SER A 69 1.09 -0.32 0.57
N LEU A 70 -0.15 -0.35 0.07
CA LEU A 70 -1.37 -0.32 0.90
C LEU A 70 -1.37 -1.39 1.98
N LEU A 71 -1.13 -2.65 1.61
CA LEU A 71 -1.16 -3.77 2.56
C LEU A 71 -0.04 -3.68 3.59
N SER A 72 1.17 -3.30 3.15
CA SER A 72 2.34 -3.21 4.02
C SER A 72 2.25 -2.07 5.04
N GLN A 73 1.40 -1.09 4.78
CA GLN A 73 1.15 0.03 5.67
C GLN A 73 0.14 -0.30 6.78
N LEU A 74 -0.73 -1.30 6.61
CA LEU A 74 -1.77 -1.63 7.59
C LEU A 74 -1.22 -1.85 9.01
N PRO A 75 -0.12 -2.62 9.22
CA PRO A 75 0.43 -2.82 10.55
C PRO A 75 0.87 -1.51 11.22
N THR A 76 1.59 -0.65 10.51
CA THR A 76 2.05 0.63 11.06
C THR A 76 0.90 1.59 11.29
N SER A 77 -0.10 1.63 10.41
CA SER A 77 -1.32 2.42 10.62
C SER A 77 -2.10 1.99 11.86
N ILE A 78 -2.24 0.69 12.13
CA ILE A 78 -2.89 0.19 13.36
C ILE A 78 -2.09 0.60 14.60
N LEU A 79 -0.76 0.37 14.59
CA LEU A 79 0.10 0.75 15.71
C LEU A 79 0.04 2.26 16.00
N ASN A 80 0.13 3.07 14.95
CA ASN A 80 0.03 4.52 15.02
C ASN A 80 -1.34 4.96 15.54
N ALA A 81 -2.44 4.32 15.13
CA ALA A 81 -3.78 4.67 15.58
C ALA A 81 -3.93 4.42 17.08
N VAL A 82 -3.50 3.26 17.57
CA VAL A 82 -3.49 2.95 19.01
C VAL A 82 -2.63 3.95 19.78
N ALA A 83 -1.46 4.35 19.25
CA ALA A 83 -0.60 5.36 19.88
C ALA A 83 -1.34 6.71 20.04
N VAL A 84 -2.03 7.15 18.98
CA VAL A 84 -2.78 8.41 18.99
C VAL A 84 -3.96 8.37 19.94
N PHE A 85 -4.79 7.32 19.91
CA PHE A 85 -5.93 7.22 20.81
C PHE A 85 -5.50 7.07 22.28
N TRP A 86 -4.44 6.29 22.55
CA TRP A 86 -3.91 6.19 23.92
C TRP A 86 -3.31 7.53 24.38
N GLY A 87 -2.50 8.18 23.54
CA GLY A 87 -1.96 9.51 23.82
C GLY A 87 -3.04 10.56 24.06
N ALA A 88 -4.12 10.54 23.27
CA ALA A 88 -5.26 11.42 23.46
C ALA A 88 -5.94 11.21 24.83
N ARG A 89 -6.07 9.97 25.31
CA ARG A 89 -6.58 9.71 26.66
C ARG A 89 -5.67 10.26 27.75
N ILE A 90 -4.36 10.20 27.57
CA ILE A 90 -3.38 10.76 28.51
C ILE A 90 -3.48 12.29 28.55
N VAL A 91 -3.59 12.93 27.38
CA VAL A 91 -3.58 14.41 27.26
C VAL A 91 -4.93 15.03 27.62
N PHE A 92 -6.05 14.43 27.20
CA PHE A 92 -7.37 15.04 27.31
C PHE A 92 -8.26 14.46 28.41
N LEU A 93 -7.91 13.28 28.96
CA LEU A 93 -8.69 12.61 30.01
C LEU A 93 -7.86 12.36 31.29
N ASP A 94 -6.71 13.03 31.43
CA ASP A 94 -5.80 12.96 32.58
C ASP A 94 -5.36 11.53 32.96
N TYR A 95 -5.25 10.62 31.99
CA TYR A 95 -4.71 9.28 32.22
C TYR A 95 -3.21 9.33 32.52
N ALA A 96 -2.71 8.39 33.33
CA ALA A 96 -1.30 8.33 33.69
C ALA A 96 -0.39 8.04 32.47
N PHE A 97 0.72 8.79 32.39
CA PHE A 97 1.80 8.54 31.44
C PHE A 97 2.73 7.43 31.95
N THR A 98 2.40 6.19 31.61
CA THR A 98 3.04 4.98 32.15
C THR A 98 4.28 4.55 31.36
N ASP A 99 5.15 3.75 31.99
CA ASP A 99 6.29 3.13 31.31
C ASP A 99 5.88 2.16 30.20
N VAL A 100 4.71 1.53 30.33
CA VAL A 100 4.11 0.70 29.27
C VAL A 100 3.82 1.54 28.02
N PHE A 101 3.26 2.74 28.19
CA PHE A 101 3.02 3.64 27.07
C PHE A 101 4.33 4.11 26.42
N LYS A 102 5.36 4.42 27.22
CA LYS A 102 6.70 4.76 26.69
C LYS A 102 7.30 3.62 25.87
N GLY A 103 7.24 2.38 26.37
CA GLY A 103 7.69 1.19 25.65
C GLY A 103 6.92 0.96 24.35
N TYR A 104 5.60 1.22 24.38
CA TYR A 104 4.76 1.17 23.19
C TYR A 104 5.16 2.23 22.14
N LEU A 105 5.46 3.46 22.54
CA LEU A 105 5.95 4.50 21.63
C LEU A 105 7.27 4.10 20.95
N TRP A 106 8.19 3.45 21.67
CA TRP A 106 9.42 2.90 21.07
C TRP A 106 9.13 1.83 20.02
N LEU A 107 8.22 0.89 20.31
CA LEU A 107 7.78 -0.11 19.34
C LEU A 107 7.20 0.54 18.07
N VAL A 108 6.33 1.53 18.24
CA VAL A 108 5.74 2.29 17.12
C VAL A 108 6.83 3.00 16.32
N GLY A 109 7.78 3.67 16.98
CA GLY A 109 8.90 4.35 16.32
C GLY A 109 9.75 3.41 15.47
N ILE A 110 10.12 2.26 16.02
CA ILE A 110 10.90 1.23 15.30
C ILE A 110 10.11 0.66 14.11
N ALA A 111 8.83 0.35 14.30
CA ALA A 111 7.98 -0.18 13.23
C ALA A 111 7.83 0.82 12.06
N ASN A 112 7.66 2.11 12.36
CA ASN A 112 7.62 3.16 11.32
C ASN A 112 8.96 3.32 10.62
N LEU A 113 10.08 3.25 11.34
CA LEU A 113 11.41 3.34 10.74
C LEU A 113 11.66 2.18 9.76
N ILE A 114 11.33 0.95 10.18
CA ILE A 114 11.41 -0.23 9.30
C ILE A 114 10.55 -0.03 8.06
N TYR A 115 9.30 0.43 8.24
CA TYR A 115 8.39 0.67 7.13
C TYR A 115 8.92 1.74 6.16
N ILE A 116 9.50 2.83 6.65
CA ILE A 116 10.14 3.88 5.84
C ILE A 116 11.28 3.28 5.00
N ILE A 117 12.16 2.47 5.60
CA ILE A 117 13.28 1.84 4.89
C ILE A 117 12.77 0.95 3.75
N PHE A 118 11.82 0.06 4.04
CA PHE A 118 11.24 -0.81 3.01
C PHE A 118 10.54 0.00 1.91
N SER A 119 9.82 1.05 2.27
CA SER A 119 9.13 1.93 1.32
C SER A 119 10.10 2.66 0.40
N ILE A 120 11.23 3.17 0.91
CA ILE A 120 12.28 3.78 0.09
C ILE A 120 12.89 2.76 -0.87
N ILE A 121 13.21 1.55 -0.40
CA ILE A 121 13.74 0.48 -1.26
C ILE A 121 12.71 0.13 -2.35
N GLY A 122 11.44 -0.01 -1.98
CA GLY A 122 10.33 -0.26 -2.89
C GLY A 122 10.18 0.83 -3.94
N ALA A 123 10.24 2.10 -3.54
CA ALA A 123 10.17 3.26 -4.43
C ALA A 123 11.32 3.26 -5.45
N VAL A 124 12.56 3.08 -5.00
CA VAL A 124 13.75 3.05 -5.86
C VAL A 124 13.67 1.89 -6.85
N LYS A 125 13.22 0.71 -6.42
CA LYS A 125 13.07 -0.47 -7.28
C LYS A 125 11.94 -0.27 -8.30
N ALA A 126 10.80 0.26 -7.88
CA ALA A 126 9.69 0.59 -8.76
C ALA A 126 10.10 1.61 -9.84
N ARG A 127 10.88 2.63 -9.48
CA ARG A 127 11.42 3.61 -10.43
C ARG A 127 12.31 2.99 -11.51
N LYS A 128 12.98 1.88 -11.18
CA LYS A 128 13.79 1.09 -12.12
C LYS A 128 12.97 0.04 -12.89
N GLY A 129 11.65 -0.02 -12.72
CA GLY A 129 10.79 -1.06 -13.32
C GLY A 129 10.99 -2.44 -12.70
N GLN A 130 11.56 -2.53 -11.49
CA GLN A 130 11.88 -3.79 -10.83
C GLN A 130 10.82 -4.15 -9.79
N MET A 131 10.38 -5.40 -9.81
CA MET A 131 9.56 -5.98 -8.75
C MET A 131 10.43 -6.23 -7.51
N TYR A 132 10.00 -5.70 -6.37
CA TYR A 132 10.61 -5.99 -5.07
C TYR A 132 9.52 -6.45 -4.11
N TYR A 133 9.65 -7.66 -3.59
CA TYR A 133 8.62 -8.31 -2.80
C TYR A 133 8.88 -8.09 -1.32
N PHE A 134 8.01 -7.31 -0.67
CA PHE A 134 8.05 -7.20 0.79
C PHE A 134 7.70 -8.55 1.42
N LEU A 135 8.30 -8.82 2.59
CA LEU A 135 7.99 -10.02 3.35
C LEU A 135 6.48 -10.11 3.57
N PHE A 136 5.90 -11.26 3.25
CA PHE A 136 4.46 -11.53 3.24
C PHE A 136 3.65 -10.71 2.20
N PHE A 137 3.69 -9.38 2.24
CA PHE A 137 2.85 -8.49 1.43
C PHE A 137 3.11 -8.60 -0.07
N GLY A 138 4.36 -8.88 -0.49
CA GLY A 138 4.68 -9.06 -1.90
C GLY A 138 4.05 -10.31 -2.48
N ARG A 139 4.04 -11.42 -1.73
CA ARG A 139 3.37 -12.65 -2.16
C ARG A 139 1.86 -12.46 -2.28
N VAL A 140 1.23 -11.83 -1.29
CA VAL A 140 -0.22 -11.56 -1.30
C VAL A 140 -0.58 -10.65 -2.47
N SER A 141 0.19 -9.59 -2.70
CA SER A 141 -0.05 -8.64 -3.79
C SER A 141 0.14 -9.30 -5.15
N TYR A 142 1.18 -10.12 -5.30
CA TYR A 142 1.42 -10.89 -6.51
C TYR A 142 0.25 -11.82 -6.82
N GLN A 143 -0.18 -12.61 -5.83
CA GLN A 143 -1.30 -13.53 -5.98
C GLN A 143 -2.62 -12.82 -6.31
N SER A 144 -2.86 -11.65 -5.72
CA SER A 144 -4.09 -10.89 -5.94
C SER A 144 -4.14 -10.18 -7.29
N VAL A 145 -3.00 -9.77 -7.82
CA VAL A 145 -2.90 -8.95 -9.04
C VAL A 145 -2.64 -9.80 -10.27
N PHE A 146 -1.71 -10.75 -10.20
CA PHE A 146 -1.27 -11.52 -11.37
C PHE A 146 -2.08 -12.79 -11.61
N LYS A 147 -2.84 -13.30 -10.63
CA LYS A 147 -3.70 -14.47 -10.86
C LYS A 147 -4.74 -14.12 -11.92
N LYS A 148 -4.82 -14.93 -12.98
CA LYS A 148 -5.87 -14.84 -14.00
C LYS A 148 -7.21 -15.05 -13.28
N LYS A 149 -8.14 -14.11 -13.47
CA LYS A 149 -9.52 -14.34 -13.06
C LYS A 149 -10.13 -15.24 -14.12
N ASP A 150 -10.78 -16.32 -13.69
CA ASP A 150 -11.67 -17.07 -14.56
C ASP A 150 -12.74 -16.08 -15.03
N ILE A 151 -12.67 -15.73 -16.31
CA ILE A 151 -13.65 -14.85 -16.93
C ILE A 151 -14.94 -15.67 -16.93
N ASP A 152 -15.87 -15.31 -16.06
CA ASP A 152 -17.23 -15.82 -16.14
C ASP A 152 -17.77 -15.43 -17.52
N THR A 153 -17.91 -16.40 -18.42
CA THR A 153 -18.19 -16.23 -19.85
C THR A 153 -19.63 -15.80 -20.14
N HIS A 154 -20.35 -15.32 -19.12
CA HIS A 154 -21.59 -14.57 -19.27
C HIS A 154 -21.27 -13.21 -19.90
N LYS A 155 -20.99 -13.22 -21.21
CA LYS A 155 -20.89 -12.02 -22.04
C LYS A 155 -22.19 -11.24 -21.85
N MET A 156 -22.16 -10.19 -21.02
CA MET A 156 -23.22 -9.19 -21.02
C MET A 156 -23.15 -8.50 -22.38
N VAL A 157 -24.02 -8.93 -23.29
CA VAL A 157 -24.17 -8.33 -24.62
C VAL A 157 -25.06 -7.11 -24.45
N ASN A 158 -24.53 -5.94 -24.77
CA ASN A 158 -25.35 -4.73 -24.87
C ASN A 158 -26.43 -4.95 -25.93
N GLN A 159 -27.70 -4.89 -25.53
CA GLN A 159 -28.82 -4.90 -26.46
C GLN A 159 -29.18 -3.46 -26.82
N PRO A 160 -29.56 -3.18 -28.08
CA PRO A 160 -30.14 -1.89 -28.42
C PRO A 160 -31.45 -1.66 -27.64
N PRO A 161 -31.89 -0.40 -27.46
CA PRO A 161 -33.18 -0.09 -26.83
C PRO A 161 -34.30 -0.84 -27.57
N LYS A 162 -35.12 -1.59 -26.83
CA LYS A 162 -36.30 -2.24 -27.39
C LYS A 162 -37.38 -1.16 -27.58
N MET A 163 -37.89 -1.03 -28.81
CA MET A 163 -39.03 -0.18 -29.13
C MET A 163 -40.32 -0.77 -28.54
#